data_AF-A0A2E3QW53-F1
#
_entry.id   AF-A0A2E3QW53-F1
#
_cell.length_a   1.000
_cell.length_b   1.000
_cell.length_c   1.000
_cell.angle_alpha   90.00
_cell.angle_beta   90.00
_cell.angle_gamma   90.00
#
_symmetry.space_group_name_H-M   'P 1'
#
loop_
_entity.id
_entity.type
_entity.pdbx_description
1 polymer ?
#
loop_
_entity_poly.entity_id
_entity_poly.type
_entity_poly.pdbx_seq_one_letter_code
_entity_poly.pdbx_strand_id
1 'polypeptide(L)'
;MPPFNVDQFARQLLAEALFYDEEYGALGNVSLIDKESVRERYLASYDPDRDIYLIEEAVEWEELDADEDGEVDYALAVDGQEYGTYETPEAAAEVLMTLAREHNLGPSFMILFDEDTA
;
A
#
# COMPACT_ATOMS: atom_id res chain seq x y z
N MET A 1 24.27 -22.00 -4.74
CA MET A 1 23.33 -20.93 -4.34
C MET A 1 21.99 -21.25 -4.98
N PRO A 2 20.87 -21.10 -4.27
CA PRO A 2 19.55 -21.21 -4.89
C PRO A 2 19.43 -20.17 -6.03
N PRO A 3 18.66 -20.47 -7.10
CA PRO A 3 18.41 -19.51 -8.16
C PRO A 3 17.63 -18.30 -7.63
N PHE A 4 17.83 -17.14 -8.24
CA PHE A 4 17.03 -15.95 -7.95
C PHE A 4 15.54 -16.25 -8.20
N ASN A 5 14.70 -15.89 -7.23
CA ASN A 5 13.25 -16.02 -7.30
C ASN A 5 12.61 -14.64 -7.15
N VAL A 6 12.06 -14.13 -8.26
CA VAL A 6 11.44 -12.81 -8.30
C VAL A 6 10.21 -12.70 -7.40
N ASP A 7 9.42 -13.76 -7.29
CA ASP A 7 8.20 -13.75 -6.47
C ASP A 7 8.56 -13.69 -4.99
N GLN A 8 9.56 -14.48 -4.58
CA GLN A 8 10.07 -14.42 -3.20
C GLN A 8 10.68 -13.05 -2.88
N PHE A 9 11.42 -12.47 -3.83
CA PHE A 9 12.04 -11.16 -3.67
C PHE A 9 10.98 -10.05 -3.53
N ALA A 10 9.97 -10.04 -4.41
CA ALA A 10 8.87 -9.07 -4.37
C ALA A 10 8.03 -9.21 -3.10
N ARG A 11 7.70 -10.43 -2.70
CA ARG A 11 6.95 -10.71 -1.46
C ARG A 11 7.69 -10.17 -0.23
N GLN A 12 9.01 -10.37 -0.17
CA GLN A 12 9.81 -9.83 0.94
C GLN A 12 9.79 -8.30 0.92
N LEU A 13 10.00 -7.66 -0.23
CA LEU A 13 9.96 -6.19 -0.30
C LEU A 13 8.62 -5.60 0.13
N LEU A 14 7.51 -6.22 -0.28
CA LEU A 14 6.17 -5.80 0.12
C LEU A 14 5.94 -5.99 1.62
N ALA A 15 6.37 -7.11 2.19
CA ALA A 15 6.25 -7.36 3.62
C ALA A 15 7.05 -6.34 4.45
N GLU A 16 8.29 -6.04 4.04
CA GLU A 16 9.16 -5.06 4.73
C GLU A 16 8.66 -3.62 4.54
N ALA A 17 7.90 -3.34 3.47
CA ALA A 17 7.32 -2.02 3.22
C ALA A 17 6.13 -1.72 4.15
N LEU A 18 5.46 -2.74 4.70
CA LEU A 18 4.34 -2.57 5.64
C LEU A 18 4.84 -2.41 7.08
N PHE A 19 5.86 -1.60 7.31
CA PHE A 19 6.42 -1.42 8.65
C PHE A 19 5.64 -0.38 9.46
N TYR A 20 5.82 -0.45 10.77
CA TYR A 20 5.45 0.61 11.70
C TYR A 20 6.62 0.88 12.64
N ASP A 21 7.00 2.15 12.74
CA ASP A 21 8.02 2.65 13.66
C ASP A 21 7.37 3.58 14.69
N GLU A 22 7.15 3.05 15.89
CA GLU A 22 6.53 3.76 17.02
C GLU A 22 7.38 4.96 17.49
N GLU A 23 8.71 4.91 17.34
CA GLU A 23 9.59 6.01 17.78
C GLU A 23 9.35 7.29 16.95
N TYR A 24 9.06 7.10 15.67
CA TYR A 24 8.86 8.20 14.71
C TYR A 24 7.41 8.38 14.27
N GLY A 25 6.48 7.57 14.78
CA GLY A 25 5.10 7.53 14.28
C GLY A 25 5.03 7.27 12.78
N ALA A 26 5.99 6.53 12.22
CA ALA A 26 6.13 6.34 10.78
C ALA A 26 5.53 5.01 10.36
N LEU A 27 4.69 5.04 9.34
CA LEU A 27 3.95 3.88 8.86
C LEU A 27 4.17 3.73 7.37
N GLY A 28 4.70 2.58 6.97
CA GLY A 28 4.91 2.25 5.57
C GLY A 28 3.63 1.71 4.95
N ASN A 29 3.25 2.30 3.82
CA ASN A 29 2.03 1.96 3.11
C ASN A 29 2.33 1.61 1.65
N VAL A 30 1.61 0.60 1.15
CA VAL A 30 1.75 0.11 -0.22
C VAL A 30 0.44 0.32 -0.96
N SER A 31 0.52 1.06 -2.06
CA SER A 31 -0.59 1.32 -2.97
C SER A 31 -0.49 0.44 -4.21
N LEU A 32 -1.62 -0.09 -4.69
CA LEU A 32 -1.72 -0.74 -6.00
C LEU A 32 -2.45 0.18 -6.98
N ILE A 33 -1.74 0.66 -7.99
CA ILE A 33 -2.20 1.70 -8.91
C ILE A 33 -2.73 1.08 -10.19
N ASP A 34 -3.96 1.46 -10.54
CA ASP A 34 -4.50 1.20 -11.86
C ASP A 34 -3.95 2.24 -12.84
N LYS A 35 -3.09 1.80 -13.75
CA LYS A 35 -2.44 2.66 -14.74
C LYS A 35 -3.38 3.12 -15.86
N GLU A 36 -4.49 2.43 -16.08
CA GLU A 36 -5.46 2.82 -17.11
C GLU A 36 -6.33 3.97 -16.62
N SER A 37 -6.77 3.90 -15.36
CA SER A 37 -7.58 4.94 -14.73
C SER A 37 -6.78 5.95 -13.90
N VAL A 38 -5.46 5.77 -13.83
CA VAL A 38 -4.48 6.69 -13.21
C VAL A 38 -4.85 7.01 -11.75
N ARG A 39 -5.16 5.97 -10.99
CA ARG A 39 -5.62 6.09 -9.60
C ARG A 39 -5.24 4.88 -8.76
N GLU A 40 -5.09 5.09 -7.47
CA GLU A 40 -4.93 4.03 -6.49
C GLU A 40 -6.15 3.11 -6.47
N ARG A 41 -5.99 1.80 -6.40
CA ARG A 41 -7.10 0.86 -6.33
C ARG A 41 -7.17 0.12 -5.02
N TYR A 42 -6.01 -0.25 -4.49
CA TYR A 42 -5.90 -0.84 -3.16
C TYR A 42 -4.82 -0.11 -2.37
N LEU A 43 -5.05 0.03 -1.08
CA LEU A 43 -4.09 0.54 -0.11
C LEU A 43 -3.86 -0.53 0.95
N ALA A 44 -2.61 -0.75 1.31
CA ALA A 44 -2.24 -1.63 2.41
C ALA A 44 -1.38 -0.91 3.43
N SER A 45 -1.67 -1.14 4.70
CA SER A 45 -1.01 -0.54 5.85
C SER A 45 -1.07 -1.48 7.05
N TYR A 46 -0.28 -1.16 8.07
CA TYR A 46 -0.43 -1.74 9.41
C TYR A 46 -1.36 -0.85 10.25
N ASP A 47 -2.27 -1.46 10.99
CA ASP A 47 -3.14 -0.82 11.97
C ASP A 47 -2.58 -1.10 13.38
N PRO A 48 -1.95 -0.12 14.04
CA PRO A 48 -1.33 -0.31 15.35
C PRO A 48 -2.34 -0.49 16.48
N ASP A 49 -3.57 0.01 16.34
CA ASP A 49 -4.61 -0.14 17.36
C ASP A 49 -5.16 -1.56 17.40
N ARG A 50 -5.29 -2.19 16.23
CA ARG A 50 -5.81 -3.55 16.06
C ARG A 50 -4.71 -4.62 15.99
N ASP A 51 -3.45 -4.23 15.85
CA ASP A 51 -2.29 -5.11 15.63
C ASP A 51 -2.50 -6.05 14.43
N ILE A 52 -2.91 -5.47 13.29
CA ILE A 52 -3.20 -6.22 12.05
C ILE A 52 -2.69 -5.46 10.83
N TYR A 53 -2.54 -6.18 9.72
CA TYR A 53 -2.34 -5.59 8.41
C TYR A 53 -3.69 -5.47 7.71
N LEU A 54 -4.03 -4.26 7.28
CA LEU A 54 -5.27 -3.94 6.61
C LEU A 54 -5.00 -3.75 5.11
N ILE A 55 -5.87 -4.30 4.27
CA ILE A 55 -5.97 -3.93 2.85
C ILE A 55 -7.35 -3.36 2.62
N GLU A 56 -7.40 -2.18 1.99
CA GLU A 56 -8.61 -1.48 1.63
C GLU A 56 -8.72 -1.39 0.11
N GLU A 57 -9.95 -1.51 -0.41
CA GLU A 57 -10.28 -1.18 -1.80
C GLU A 57 -10.81 0.24 -1.85
N ALA A 58 -10.21 1.08 -2.70
CA ALA A 58 -10.62 2.46 -2.89
C ALA A 58 -12.03 2.53 -3.52
N VAL A 59 -12.89 3.36 -2.95
CA VAL A 59 -14.26 3.61 -3.46
C VAL A 59 -14.44 5.05 -3.93
N GLU A 60 -13.62 5.97 -3.44
CA GLU A 60 -13.60 7.38 -3.84
C GLU A 60 -12.15 7.89 -3.95
N TRP A 61 -11.92 8.84 -4.86
CA TRP A 61 -10.60 9.38 -5.19
C TRP A 61 -10.62 10.89 -5.13
N GLU A 62 -9.47 11.48 -4.80
CA GLU A 62 -9.26 12.91 -4.96
C GLU A 62 -9.36 13.34 -6.43
N GLU A 63 -9.68 14.61 -6.66
CA GLU A 63 -9.55 15.18 -7.99
C GLU A 63 -8.07 15.29 -8.33
N LEU A 64 -7.68 14.73 -9.47
CA LEU A 64 -6.31 14.74 -9.96
C LEU A 64 -5.98 16.16 -10.47
N ASP A 65 -5.65 17.07 -9.57
CA ASP A 65 -5.15 18.40 -9.92
C ASP A 65 -3.69 18.27 -10.33
N ALA A 66 -3.43 18.27 -11.64
CA ALA A 66 -2.09 18.19 -12.22
C ALA A 66 -1.21 19.41 -11.88
N ASP A 67 -1.78 20.42 -11.22
CA ASP A 67 -1.22 21.73 -11.04
C ASP A 67 -1.30 22.12 -9.55
N GLU A 68 -0.37 21.65 -8.70
CA GLU A 68 0.41 22.59 -7.86
C GLU A 68 1.57 21.94 -7.08
N ASP A 69 1.55 20.65 -6.72
CA ASP A 69 2.65 20.04 -5.93
C ASP A 69 3.25 18.71 -6.46
N GLY A 70 2.65 18.04 -7.46
CA GLY A 70 3.35 17.13 -8.40
C GLY A 70 4.21 15.97 -7.85
N GLU A 71 3.99 15.49 -6.62
CA GLU A 71 4.79 14.37 -6.08
C GLU A 71 4.29 12.99 -6.53
N VAL A 72 3.02 12.87 -6.96
CA VAL A 72 2.39 11.60 -7.32
C VAL A 72 1.54 11.75 -8.60
N ASP A 73 1.85 10.97 -9.64
CA ASP A 73 1.18 11.03 -10.97
C ASP A 73 -0.17 10.27 -11.02
N TYR A 74 -0.84 10.04 -9.88
CA TYR A 74 -2.10 9.30 -9.80
C TYR A 74 -2.99 9.82 -8.67
N ALA A 75 -4.30 9.73 -8.84
CA ALA A 75 -5.25 10.12 -7.79
C ALA A 75 -5.21 9.15 -6.61
N LEU A 76 -5.02 9.68 -5.40
CA LEU A 76 -5.08 8.93 -4.13
C LEU A 76 -6.53 8.65 -3.73
N ALA A 77 -6.74 7.55 -3.01
CA ALA A 77 -8.03 7.25 -2.42
C ALA A 77 -8.33 8.22 -1.26
N VAL A 78 -9.56 8.73 -1.20
CA VAL A 78 -10.06 9.52 -0.07
C VAL A 78 -11.08 8.76 0.76
N ASP A 79 -11.61 7.66 0.23
CA ASP A 79 -12.47 6.72 0.93
C ASP A 79 -12.20 5.29 0.44
N GLY A 80 -12.34 4.33 1.34
CA GLY A 80 -12.02 2.94 1.12
C GLY A 80 -12.94 2.02 1.91
N GLN A 81 -13.04 0.78 1.44
CA GLN A 81 -13.70 -0.30 2.18
C GLN A 81 -12.69 -1.39 2.52
N GLU A 82 -12.82 -2.00 3.70
CA GLU A 82 -12.01 -3.16 4.09
C GLU A 82 -12.15 -4.28 3.04
N TYR A 83 -11.06 -4.57 2.34
CA TYR A 83 -10.95 -5.74 1.47
C TYR A 83 -10.61 -6.99 2.30
N GLY A 84 -9.71 -6.83 3.27
CA GLY A 84 -9.38 -7.88 4.22
C GLY A 84 -8.30 -7.48 5.23
N THR A 85 -8.20 -8.31 6.28
CA THR A 85 -7.23 -8.14 7.37
C THR A 85 -6.34 -9.36 7.50
N TYR A 86 -5.07 -9.15 7.86
CA TYR A 86 -4.06 -10.20 7.90
C TYR A 86 -3.21 -10.08 9.17
N GLU A 87 -2.80 -11.23 9.73
CA GLU A 87 -2.01 -11.27 10.97
C GLU A 87 -0.52 -11.05 10.74
N THR A 88 -0.03 -11.20 9.50
CA THR A 88 1.41 -11.06 9.19
C THR A 88 1.62 -10.25 7.91
N PRO A 89 2.76 -9.53 7.80
CA PRO A 89 3.05 -8.74 6.61
C PRO A 89 3.23 -9.64 5.38
N GLU A 90 3.72 -10.87 5.55
CA GLU A 90 3.84 -11.84 4.47
C GLU A 90 2.50 -12.26 3.89
N ALA A 91 1.47 -12.38 4.73
CA ALA A 91 0.14 -12.75 4.29
C ALA A 91 -0.50 -11.59 3.50
N ALA A 92 -0.36 -10.36 3.99
CA ALA A 92 -0.79 -9.17 3.26
C ALA A 92 -0.03 -9.02 1.92
N ALA A 93 1.29 -9.22 1.92
CA ALA A 93 2.13 -9.17 0.73
C ALA A 93 1.71 -10.19 -0.35
N GLU A 94 1.35 -11.42 0.04
CA GLU A 94 0.87 -12.43 -0.91
C GLU A 94 -0.46 -12.00 -1.56
N VAL A 95 -1.35 -11.38 -0.78
CA VAL A 95 -2.62 -10.85 -1.30
C VAL A 95 -2.37 -9.67 -2.23
N LEU A 96 -1.49 -8.73 -1.87
CA LEU A 96 -1.09 -7.63 -2.75
C LEU A 96 -0.54 -8.13 -4.08
N MET A 97 0.33 -9.14 -4.05
CA MET A 97 0.85 -9.76 -5.28
C MET A 97 -0.26 -10.42 -6.11
N THR A 98 -1.26 -11.02 -5.46
CA THR A 98 -2.42 -11.61 -6.14
C THR A 98 -3.26 -10.52 -6.81
N LEU A 99 -3.66 -9.48 -6.07
CA LEU A 99 -4.45 -8.35 -6.56
C LEU A 99 -3.74 -7.62 -7.71
N ALA A 100 -2.44 -7.38 -7.57
CA ALA A 100 -1.63 -6.73 -8.60
C ALA A 100 -1.63 -7.53 -9.91
N ARG A 101 -1.54 -8.87 -9.84
CA ARG A 101 -1.59 -9.74 -11.02
C ARG A 101 -3.00 -9.82 -11.62
N GLU A 102 -4.03 -9.98 -10.79
CA GLU A 102 -5.41 -10.14 -11.24
C GLU A 102 -5.95 -8.89 -11.94
N HIS A 103 -5.55 -7.71 -11.46
CA HIS A 103 -6.02 -6.42 -11.96
C HIS A 103 -4.96 -5.65 -12.76
N ASN A 104 -3.78 -6.24 -13.02
CA ASN A 104 -2.67 -5.62 -13.74
C ASN A 104 -2.24 -4.25 -13.16
N LEU A 105 -2.10 -4.19 -11.83
CA LEU A 105 -1.79 -2.97 -11.08
C LEU A 105 -0.27 -2.81 -10.87
N GLY A 106 0.18 -1.57 -10.79
CA GLY A 106 1.56 -1.25 -10.40
C GLY A 106 1.68 -0.99 -8.89
N PRO A 107 2.77 -1.40 -8.23
CA PRO A 107 3.00 -1.01 -6.84
C PRO A 107 3.51 0.44 -6.75
N SER A 108 3.10 1.14 -5.70
CA SER A 108 3.70 2.37 -5.20
C SER A 108 3.87 2.26 -3.68
N PHE A 109 4.85 2.96 -3.13
CA PHE A 109 5.16 2.92 -1.70
C PHE A 109 5.28 4.35 -1.17
N MET A 110 4.66 4.58 -0.03
CA MET A 110 4.69 5.85 0.68
C MET A 110 5.00 5.59 2.16
N ILE A 111 5.39 6.65 2.87
CA ILE A 111 5.50 6.65 4.33
C ILE A 111 4.56 7.73 4.83
N LEU A 112 3.64 7.36 5.70
CA LEU A 112 2.80 8.28 6.44
C LEU A 112 3.42 8.52 7.81
N PHE A 113 3.39 9.77 8.26
CA PHE A 113 3.81 10.15 9.60
C PHE A 113 2.57 10.55 10.39
N ASP A 114 2.44 10.03 11.61
CA ASP A 114 1.39 10.44 12.52
C ASP A 114 1.57 11.91 12.92
N GLU A 115 0.57 12.75 12.65
CA GLU A 115 0.62 14.20 12.82
C GLU A 115 0.78 14.62 14.29
N ASP A 116 0.50 13.73 15.24
CA ASP A 116 0.63 13.98 16.69
C ASP A 116 2.08 13.93 17.22
N THR A 117 3.07 13.67 16.36
CA THR A 117 4.50 13.59 16.72
C THR A 117 5.31 14.89 16.53
N ALA A 118 4.66 16.03 16.27
CA ALA A 118 5.30 17.34 16.05
C ALA A 118 5.61 18.16 17.32
#